data_AF-A0A950ZUS3-F1
#
_entry.id   AF-A0A950ZUS3-F1
#
_cell.length_a   1.000
_cell.length_b   1.000
_cell.length_c   1.000
_cell.angle_alpha   90.00
_cell.angle_beta   90.00
_cell.angle_gamma   90.00
#
_symmetry.space_group_name_H-M   'P 1'
#
loop_
_entity.id
_entity.type
_entity.pdbx_description
1 polymer ?
#
loop_
_entity_poly.entity_id
_entity_poly.type
_entity_poly.pdbx_seq_one_letter_code
_entity_poly.pdbx_strand_id
1 'polypeptide(L)'
;MTTIVRITRDESWLAAGTNYESMKSAHHRHQVAAAFGRDTAHTSEWHTPADAVAVRLAAAIADAYGTTRAASMTRIFSHVLLATVSQAEHRSADAPICFVDLIRESDGKRAYTAFGGAGSLPEPVEGFTVERSTTVNVSFLIRAVRVAAARNRLVGFDAPMMPAPDSTEYAVIMAPYAEAALPDVVEEVGMKKAEMAARRAGSLSRSIAMGGTVKAGARKPSKAA
;
A
#
# COMPACT_ATOMS: atom_id res chain seq x y z
N MET A 1 -0.82 23.04 -4.12
CA MET A 1 -0.18 21.74 -3.82
C MET A 1 -0.81 21.25 -2.55
N THR A 2 -1.45 20.08 -2.58
CA THR A 2 -2.09 19.51 -1.40
C THR A 2 -1.14 18.49 -0.82
N THR A 3 -0.18 18.97 -0.03
CA THR A 3 0.78 18.11 0.67
C THR A 3 0.03 17.10 1.53
N ILE A 4 0.37 15.82 1.40
CA ILE A 4 -0.22 14.76 2.25
C ILE A 4 0.09 15.11 3.71
N VAL A 5 -0.95 15.12 4.54
CA VAL A 5 -0.84 15.52 5.94
C VAL A 5 0.08 14.55 6.68
N ARG A 6 1.02 15.10 7.46
CA ARG A 6 1.85 14.33 8.38
C ARG A 6 1.07 14.09 9.66
N ILE A 7 1.03 12.85 10.10
CA ILE A 7 0.50 12.46 11.40
C ILE A 7 1.58 11.75 12.20
N THR A 8 1.45 11.78 13.51
CA THR A 8 2.30 11.00 14.41
C THR A 8 1.99 9.51 14.25
N ARG A 9 2.96 8.72 14.68
CA ARG A 9 2.82 7.27 14.76
C ARG A 9 1.59 6.86 15.60
N ASP A 10 1.42 7.47 16.76
CA ASP A 10 0.37 7.07 17.71
C ASP A 10 -1.02 7.44 17.16
N GLU A 11 -1.14 8.58 16.48
CA GLU A 11 -2.35 8.96 15.74
C GLU A 11 -2.70 7.95 14.64
N SER A 12 -1.70 7.51 13.86
CA SER A 12 -1.89 6.51 12.80
C SER A 12 -2.47 5.20 13.35
N TRP A 13 -1.97 4.74 14.51
CA TRP A 13 -2.38 3.48 15.11
C TRP A 13 -3.73 3.57 15.81
N LEU A 14 -4.01 4.66 16.52
CA LEU A 14 -5.33 4.92 17.10
C LEU A 14 -6.40 4.96 15.99
N ALA A 15 -6.10 5.62 14.87
CA ALA A 15 -7.00 5.66 13.72
C ALA A 15 -7.16 4.30 13.03
N ALA A 16 -6.16 3.43 13.07
CA ALA A 16 -6.29 2.04 12.60
C ALA A 16 -7.19 1.18 13.51
N GLY A 17 -7.50 1.63 14.73
CA GLY A 17 -8.37 0.94 15.69
C GLY A 17 -7.64 -0.15 16.49
N THR A 18 -6.35 0.06 16.75
CA THR A 18 -5.47 -0.89 17.43
C THR A 18 -4.57 -0.13 18.41
N ASN A 19 -4.21 -0.74 19.54
CA ASN A 19 -3.40 -0.07 20.55
C ASN A 19 -1.90 -0.12 20.20
N TYR A 20 -1.15 0.85 20.73
CA TYR A 20 0.27 1.02 20.44
C TYR A 20 1.10 -0.24 20.73
N GLU A 21 0.90 -0.88 21.88
CA GLU A 21 1.70 -2.04 22.30
C GLU A 21 1.47 -3.28 21.42
N SER A 22 0.21 -3.57 21.07
CA SER A 22 -0.12 -4.68 20.16
C SER A 22 0.49 -4.46 18.79
N MET A 23 0.47 -3.21 18.31
CA MET A 23 1.08 -2.83 17.03
C MET A 23 2.59 -2.87 17.04
N LYS A 24 3.23 -2.38 18.10
CA LYS A 24 4.68 -2.49 18.29
C LYS A 24 5.12 -3.96 18.27
N SER A 25 4.38 -4.80 18.97
CA SER A 25 4.60 -6.25 19.01
C SER A 25 4.42 -6.91 17.63
N ALA A 26 3.33 -6.61 16.94
CA ALA A 26 3.05 -7.11 15.59
C ALA A 26 4.09 -6.61 14.56
N HIS A 27 4.56 -5.38 14.72
CA HIS A 27 5.61 -4.80 13.92
C HIS A 27 6.93 -5.57 14.02
N HIS A 28 7.41 -5.85 15.25
CA HIS A 28 8.62 -6.64 15.47
C HIS A 28 8.56 -8.03 14.83
N ARG A 29 7.35 -8.57 14.61
CA ARG A 29 7.11 -9.84 13.91
C ARG A 29 6.84 -9.69 12.40
N HIS A 30 6.98 -8.48 11.85
CA HIS A 30 6.67 -8.16 10.45
C HIS A 30 5.21 -8.46 10.04
N GLN A 31 4.27 -8.36 10.98
CA GLN A 31 2.84 -8.66 10.82
C GLN A 31 2.00 -7.41 10.49
N VAL A 32 2.65 -6.27 10.29
CA VAL A 32 2.01 -5.00 9.95
C VAL A 32 2.59 -4.47 8.64
N ALA A 33 1.72 -3.89 7.82
CA ALA A 33 2.11 -3.10 6.66
C ALA A 33 1.73 -1.65 6.88
N ALA A 34 2.57 -0.74 6.40
CA ALA A 34 2.26 0.68 6.31
C ALA A 34 2.11 1.05 4.83
N ALA A 35 1.53 2.22 4.55
CA ALA A 35 1.46 2.72 3.21
C ALA A 35 2.87 2.98 2.67
N PHE A 36 2.94 3.11 1.35
CA PHE A 36 4.18 3.26 0.62
C PHE A 36 5.16 2.07 0.74
N GLY A 37 4.63 0.85 0.82
CA GLY A 37 5.45 -0.37 0.80
C GLY A 37 6.38 -0.54 2.00
N ARG A 38 6.19 0.23 3.07
CA ARG A 38 7.14 0.32 4.19
C ARG A 38 6.96 -0.81 5.20
N ASP A 39 8.09 -1.20 5.79
CA ASP A 39 8.16 -2.08 6.96
C ASP A 39 8.91 -1.43 8.14
N THR A 40 9.27 -0.14 8.06
CA THR A 40 10.03 0.59 9.11
C THR A 40 9.14 1.49 9.98
N ALA A 41 7.86 1.15 10.08
CA ALA A 41 6.85 1.95 10.75
C ALA A 41 7.15 2.32 12.23
N HIS A 42 8.04 1.61 12.93
CA HIS A 42 8.41 1.95 14.31
C HIS A 42 9.53 3.00 14.44
N THR A 43 10.43 3.09 13.44
CA THR A 43 11.56 4.05 13.41
C THR A 43 11.24 5.30 12.60
N SER A 44 10.09 5.32 11.92
CA SER A 44 9.68 6.48 11.14
C SER A 44 9.15 7.57 12.06
N GLU A 45 9.74 8.76 11.97
CA GLU A 45 9.25 9.95 12.69
C GLU A 45 7.89 10.45 12.16
N TRP A 46 7.52 10.07 10.93
CA TRP A 46 6.35 10.64 10.26
C TRP A 46 5.49 9.57 9.57
N HIS A 47 4.18 9.68 9.74
CA HIS A 47 3.18 8.81 9.14
C HIS A 47 2.22 9.64 8.27
N THR A 48 1.43 8.94 7.45
CA THR A 48 0.33 9.52 6.69
C THR A 48 -0.99 8.83 7.07
N PRO A 49 -2.15 9.48 6.86
CA PRO A 49 -3.44 8.84 7.04
C PRO A 49 -3.59 7.51 6.28
N ALA A 50 -2.97 7.39 5.09
CA ALA A 50 -2.97 6.16 4.30
C ALA A 50 -2.29 4.98 5.02
N ASP A 51 -1.36 5.23 5.96
CA ASP A 51 -0.75 4.16 6.76
C ASP A 51 -1.80 3.43 7.62
N ALA A 52 -2.77 4.16 8.18
CA ALA A 52 -3.84 3.56 8.97
C ALA A 52 -4.72 2.64 8.10
N VAL A 53 -4.95 3.01 6.84
CA VAL A 53 -5.66 2.17 5.87
C VAL A 53 -4.86 0.90 5.55
N ALA A 54 -3.55 1.01 5.34
CA ALA A 54 -2.69 -0.14 5.07
C ALA A 54 -2.68 -1.15 6.23
N VAL A 55 -2.65 -0.67 7.48
CA VAL A 55 -2.76 -1.54 8.66
C VAL A 55 -4.09 -2.29 8.67
N ARG A 56 -5.20 -1.57 8.46
CA ARG A 56 -6.53 -2.19 8.47
C ARG A 56 -6.71 -3.16 7.31
N LEU A 57 -6.11 -2.89 6.15
CA LEU A 57 -6.12 -3.82 5.02
C LEU A 57 -5.37 -5.11 5.34
N ALA A 58 -4.15 -5.01 5.88
CA ALA A 58 -3.38 -6.18 6.28
C ALA A 58 -4.11 -7.02 7.34
N ALA A 59 -4.80 -6.37 8.29
CA ALA A 59 -5.65 -7.07 9.25
C ALA A 59 -6.86 -7.75 8.58
N ALA A 60 -7.53 -7.06 7.64
CA ALA A 60 -8.72 -7.58 6.96
C ALA A 60 -8.44 -8.83 6.10
N ILE A 61 -7.23 -8.98 5.57
CA ILE A 61 -6.84 -10.15 4.77
C ILE A 61 -6.04 -11.18 5.58
N ALA A 62 -5.80 -10.94 6.88
CA ALA A 62 -4.99 -11.81 7.72
C ALA A 62 -5.59 -13.21 7.89
N ASP A 63 -6.92 -13.34 7.93
CA ASP A 63 -7.59 -14.65 8.06
C ASP A 63 -7.35 -15.53 6.83
N ALA A 64 -7.26 -14.93 5.64
CA ALA A 64 -6.98 -15.65 4.41
C ALA A 64 -5.49 -16.01 4.26
N TYR A 65 -4.59 -15.11 4.63
CA TYR A 65 -3.17 -15.23 4.29
C TYR A 65 -2.25 -15.58 5.46
N GLY A 66 -2.74 -15.45 6.69
CA GLY A 66 -1.89 -15.31 7.87
C GLY A 66 -1.30 -13.90 7.95
N THR A 67 -1.06 -13.44 9.17
CA THR A 67 -0.69 -12.04 9.47
C THR A 67 0.58 -11.57 8.76
N THR A 68 1.62 -12.41 8.69
CA THR A 68 2.92 -12.02 8.09
C THR A 68 2.81 -11.90 6.58
N ARG A 69 2.12 -12.84 5.92
CA ARG A 69 1.92 -12.82 4.47
C ARG A 69 0.96 -11.71 4.05
N ALA A 70 -0.12 -11.49 4.79
CA ALA A 70 -1.03 -10.35 4.59
C ALA A 70 -0.28 -9.00 4.58
N ALA A 71 0.62 -8.81 5.55
CA ALA A 71 1.46 -7.63 5.61
C ALA A 71 2.45 -7.55 4.44
N SER A 72 3.10 -8.65 4.06
CA SER A 72 4.00 -8.67 2.88
C SER A 72 3.26 -8.34 1.58
N MET A 73 2.08 -8.92 1.34
CA MET A 73 1.25 -8.64 0.17
C MET A 73 0.83 -7.18 0.10
N THR A 74 0.42 -6.61 1.24
CA THR A 74 0.06 -5.19 1.32
C THR A 74 1.25 -4.27 0.99
N ARG A 75 2.48 -4.66 1.37
CA ARG A 75 3.70 -3.90 1.00
C ARG A 75 4.03 -4.02 -0.49
N ILE A 76 4.03 -5.25 -1.01
CA ILE A 76 4.33 -5.55 -2.41
C ILE A 76 3.38 -4.78 -3.33
N PHE A 77 2.07 -4.88 -3.08
CA PHE A 77 1.03 -4.23 -3.86
C PHE A 77 0.61 -2.86 -3.31
N SER A 78 1.53 -2.17 -2.63
CA SER A 78 1.26 -0.86 -2.05
C SER A 78 0.89 0.20 -3.10
N HIS A 79 1.40 0.08 -4.32
CA HIS A 79 1.02 0.93 -5.44
C HIS A 79 -0.48 0.78 -5.79
N VAL A 80 -0.99 -0.46 -5.82
CA VAL A 80 -2.42 -0.76 -6.01
C VAL A 80 -3.25 -0.18 -4.86
N LEU A 81 -2.81 -0.37 -3.62
CA LEU A 81 -3.45 0.23 -2.45
C LEU A 81 -3.55 1.75 -2.57
N LEU A 82 -2.44 2.45 -2.86
CA LEU A 82 -2.41 3.91 -2.94
C LEU A 82 -3.28 4.44 -4.08
N ALA A 83 -3.28 3.78 -5.24
CA ALA A 83 -4.17 4.08 -6.33
C ALA A 83 -5.64 3.89 -5.95
N THR A 84 -5.95 2.80 -5.24
CA THR A 84 -7.32 2.50 -4.80
C THR A 84 -7.80 3.50 -3.74
N VAL A 85 -6.93 3.93 -2.81
CA VAL A 85 -7.22 4.99 -1.84
C VAL A 85 -7.52 6.30 -2.55
N SER A 86 -6.70 6.69 -3.54
CA SER A 86 -6.96 7.88 -4.35
C SER A 86 -8.32 7.80 -5.06
N GLN A 87 -8.65 6.69 -5.71
CA GLN A 87 -9.94 6.54 -6.37
C GLN A 87 -11.12 6.61 -5.38
N ALA A 88 -11.01 5.92 -4.24
CA ALA A 88 -12.05 5.89 -3.20
C ALA A 88 -12.39 7.27 -2.67
N GLU A 89 -11.38 8.14 -2.52
CA GLU A 89 -11.51 9.48 -1.96
C GLU A 89 -12.12 10.48 -2.95
N HIS A 90 -11.98 10.23 -4.27
CA HIS A 90 -12.25 11.25 -5.30
C HIS A 90 -13.34 10.88 -6.31
N ARG A 91 -13.75 9.61 -6.44
CA ARG A 91 -14.67 9.17 -7.52
C ARG A 91 -16.08 8.78 -7.08
N SER A 92 -16.50 9.09 -5.85
CA SER A 92 -17.85 8.82 -5.31
C SER A 92 -18.37 7.39 -5.60
N ALA A 93 -17.47 6.41 -5.63
CA ALA A 93 -17.76 5.01 -5.90
C ALA A 93 -17.05 4.12 -4.87
N ASP A 94 -17.62 2.95 -4.58
CA ASP A 94 -16.92 1.94 -3.80
C ASP A 94 -15.69 1.43 -4.57
N ALA A 95 -14.54 1.44 -3.90
CA ALA A 95 -13.26 1.05 -4.48
C ALA A 95 -12.74 -0.23 -3.80
N PRO A 96 -13.00 -1.41 -4.37
CA PRO A 96 -12.41 -2.65 -3.90
C PRO A 96 -10.93 -2.75 -4.24
N ILE A 97 -10.19 -3.47 -3.40
CA ILE A 97 -8.91 -4.09 -3.73
C ILE A 97 -9.07 -5.61 -3.61
N CYS A 98 -8.64 -6.35 -4.63
CA CYS A 98 -8.72 -7.80 -4.68
C CYS A 98 -7.32 -8.39 -4.75
N PHE A 99 -6.97 -9.24 -3.79
CA PHE A 99 -5.77 -10.07 -3.82
C PHE A 99 -6.11 -11.44 -4.38
N VAL A 100 -5.30 -11.92 -5.32
CA VAL A 100 -5.58 -13.16 -6.06
C VAL A 100 -4.38 -14.09 -5.96
N ASP A 101 -4.67 -15.33 -5.61
CA ASP A 101 -3.72 -16.44 -5.56
C ASP A 101 -3.80 -17.19 -6.87
N LEU A 102 -2.65 -17.35 -7.49
CA LEU A 102 -2.50 -17.90 -8.82
C LEU A 102 -1.64 -19.16 -8.78
N ILE A 103 -1.98 -20.13 -9.62
CA ILE A 103 -1.17 -21.32 -9.88
C ILE A 103 -0.76 -21.31 -11.34
N ARG A 104 0.55 -21.29 -11.60
CA ARG A 104 1.08 -21.34 -12.97
C ARG A 104 0.77 -22.68 -13.61
N GLU A 105 0.16 -22.67 -14.79
CA GLU A 105 -0.30 -23.87 -15.48
C GLU A 105 0.85 -24.80 -15.90
N SER A 106 2.02 -24.24 -16.23
CA SER A 106 3.16 -25.01 -16.75
C SER A 106 3.89 -25.86 -15.72
N ASP A 107 3.93 -25.45 -14.45
CA ASP A 107 4.71 -26.12 -13.40
C ASP A 107 4.08 -26.11 -12.00
N GLY A 108 2.85 -25.63 -11.86
CA GLY A 108 2.09 -25.63 -10.61
C GLY A 108 2.62 -24.65 -9.54
N LYS A 109 3.54 -23.74 -9.88
CA LYS A 109 4.09 -22.79 -8.90
C LYS A 109 3.10 -21.70 -8.54
N ARG A 110 3.10 -21.31 -7.27
CA ARG A 110 2.26 -20.24 -6.71
C ARG A 110 2.77 -18.85 -7.12
N ALA A 111 1.83 -17.98 -7.45
CA ALA A 111 2.03 -16.57 -7.65
C ALA A 111 0.87 -15.75 -7.06
N TYR A 112 1.07 -14.45 -6.98
CA TYR A 112 0.12 -13.52 -6.37
C TYR A 112 -0.01 -12.29 -7.26
N THR A 113 -1.22 -11.74 -7.33
CA THR A 113 -1.48 -10.43 -7.95
C THR A 113 -2.49 -9.65 -7.12
N ALA A 114 -2.60 -8.35 -7.37
CA ALA A 114 -3.64 -7.52 -6.78
C ALA A 114 -4.20 -6.54 -7.81
N PHE A 115 -5.53 -6.42 -7.81
CA PHE A 115 -6.27 -5.46 -8.63
C PHE A 115 -6.98 -4.46 -7.71
N GLY A 116 -7.12 -3.21 -8.13
CA GLY A 116 -7.76 -2.21 -7.29
C GLY A 116 -8.37 -1.07 -8.09
N GLY A 117 -9.50 -0.57 -7.59
CA GLY A 117 -10.26 0.50 -8.21
C GLY A 117 -11.74 0.17 -8.43
N ALA A 118 -12.49 1.16 -8.90
CA ALA A 118 -13.92 1.01 -9.15
C ALA A 118 -14.15 -0.05 -10.25
N GLY A 119 -14.91 -1.10 -9.93
CA GLY A 119 -15.22 -2.18 -10.88
C GLY A 119 -14.07 -3.18 -11.11
N SER A 120 -12.99 -3.13 -10.31
CA SER A 120 -11.90 -4.10 -10.41
C SER A 120 -12.37 -5.49 -10.00
N LEU A 121 -12.68 -6.31 -11.00
CA LEU A 121 -12.78 -7.75 -10.87
C LEU A 121 -11.41 -8.38 -11.19
N PRO A 122 -11.09 -9.56 -10.66
CA PRO A 122 -9.92 -10.31 -11.10
C PRO A 122 -9.97 -10.50 -12.60
N GLU A 123 -9.00 -9.97 -13.32
CA GLU A 123 -8.85 -10.28 -14.75
C GLU A 123 -8.12 -11.62 -14.90
N PRO A 124 -8.43 -12.42 -15.95
CA PRO A 124 -7.65 -13.61 -16.27
C PRO A 124 -6.19 -13.26 -16.49
N VAL A 125 -5.28 -13.96 -15.82
CA VAL A 125 -3.84 -13.81 -16.01
C VAL A 125 -3.36 -14.96 -16.89
N GLU A 126 -2.84 -14.64 -18.08
CA GLU A 126 -2.40 -15.64 -19.06
C GLU A 126 -1.37 -16.62 -18.46
N GLY A 127 -1.61 -17.92 -18.64
CA GLY A 127 -0.75 -18.99 -18.12
C GLY A 127 -0.90 -19.28 -16.62
N PHE A 128 -1.92 -18.72 -15.96
CA PHE A 128 -2.23 -18.95 -14.56
C PHE A 128 -3.71 -19.29 -14.34
N THR A 129 -3.95 -20.20 -13.40
CA THR A 129 -5.30 -20.48 -12.87
C THR A 129 -5.49 -19.77 -11.53
N VAL A 130 -6.69 -19.28 -11.28
CA VAL A 130 -7.06 -18.65 -10.00
C VAL A 130 -7.38 -19.74 -8.97
N GLU A 131 -6.58 -19.83 -7.91
CA GLU A 131 -6.84 -20.72 -6.77
C GLU A 131 -7.83 -20.09 -5.79
N ARG A 132 -7.66 -18.79 -5.53
CA ARG A 132 -8.44 -18.04 -4.54
C ARG A 132 -8.41 -16.54 -4.85
N SER A 133 -9.46 -15.83 -4.45
CA SER A 133 -9.48 -14.38 -4.41
C SER A 133 -10.01 -13.87 -3.07
N THR A 134 -9.43 -12.78 -2.57
CA THR A 134 -9.84 -12.08 -1.35
C THR A 134 -10.04 -10.61 -1.66
N THR A 135 -11.27 -10.11 -1.52
CA THR A 135 -11.63 -8.73 -1.86
C THR A 135 -11.98 -7.92 -0.62
N VAL A 136 -11.43 -6.72 -0.52
CA VAL A 136 -11.71 -5.77 0.58
C VAL A 136 -12.13 -4.43 0.01
N ASN A 137 -13.22 -3.86 0.53
CA ASN A 137 -13.67 -2.51 0.15
C ASN A 137 -12.81 -1.44 0.87
N VAL A 138 -11.96 -0.74 0.11
CA VAL A 138 -11.07 0.30 0.65
C VAL A 138 -11.84 1.53 1.11
N SER A 139 -12.93 1.90 0.43
CA SER A 139 -13.83 2.98 0.85
C SER A 139 -14.39 2.73 2.26
N PHE A 140 -14.71 1.46 2.59
CA PHE A 140 -15.10 1.08 3.95
C PHE A 140 -13.95 1.24 4.96
N LEU A 141 -12.73 0.83 4.61
CA LEU A 141 -11.57 0.99 5.49
C LEU A 141 -11.29 2.46 5.79
N ILE A 142 -11.34 3.33 4.78
CA ILE A 142 -11.18 4.78 4.93
C ILE A 142 -12.23 5.37 5.86
N ARG A 143 -13.51 5.03 5.65
CA ARG A 143 -14.60 5.47 6.56
C ARG A 143 -14.34 5.05 7.99
N ALA A 144 -13.93 3.80 8.21
CA ALA A 144 -13.63 3.31 9.55
C ALA A 144 -12.42 3.99 10.19
N VAL A 145 -11.37 4.29 9.41
CA VAL A 145 -10.23 5.10 9.86
C VAL A 145 -10.68 6.50 10.29
N ARG A 146 -11.50 7.18 9.48
CA ARG A 146 -12.04 8.51 9.82
C ARG A 146 -12.93 8.48 11.07
N VAL A 147 -13.79 7.48 11.21
CA VAL A 147 -14.61 7.29 12.42
C VAL A 147 -13.74 7.11 13.67
N ALA A 148 -12.68 6.29 13.58
CA ALA A 148 -11.75 6.11 14.69
C ALA A 148 -10.97 7.39 14.99
N ALA A 149 -10.50 8.12 13.97
CA ALA A 149 -9.84 9.41 14.14
C ALA A 149 -10.75 10.44 14.82
N ALA A 150 -11.99 10.57 14.38
CA ALA A 150 -12.98 11.48 14.97
C ALA A 150 -13.28 11.13 16.44
N ARG A 151 -13.47 9.85 16.76
CA ARG A 151 -13.67 9.38 18.14
C ARG A 151 -12.50 9.74 19.07
N ASN A 152 -11.28 9.74 18.53
CA ASN A 152 -10.07 10.08 19.27
C ASN A 152 -9.68 11.56 19.12
N ARG A 153 -10.49 12.39 18.43
CA ARG A 153 -10.23 13.83 18.18
C ARG A 153 -8.90 14.11 17.47
N LEU A 154 -8.52 13.24 16.53
CA LEU A 154 -7.27 13.36 15.78
C LEU A 154 -7.45 14.31 14.60
N VAL A 155 -6.43 15.11 14.31
CA VAL A 155 -6.41 16.07 13.19
C VAL A 155 -5.76 15.44 11.96
N GLY A 156 -6.14 15.89 10.76
CA GLY A 156 -5.46 15.50 9.52
C GLY A 156 -6.08 14.33 8.76
N PHE A 157 -7.25 13.85 9.20
CA PHE A 157 -7.99 12.76 8.55
C PHE A 157 -9.20 13.24 7.71
N ASP A 158 -9.53 14.54 7.78
CA ASP A 158 -10.65 15.13 7.03
C ASP A 158 -10.30 15.43 5.57
N ALA A 159 -9.00 15.59 5.27
CA ALA A 159 -8.51 15.77 3.92
C ALA A 159 -8.37 14.43 3.18
N PRO A 160 -8.29 14.45 1.84
CA PRO A 160 -7.97 13.26 1.06
C PRO A 160 -6.63 12.64 1.46
N MET A 161 -6.60 11.32 1.69
CA MET A 161 -5.37 10.60 2.08
C MET A 161 -4.36 10.45 0.93
N MET A 162 -4.84 10.59 -0.30
CA MET A 162 -4.06 10.64 -1.54
C MET A 162 -4.64 11.73 -2.46
N PRO A 163 -3.82 12.40 -3.29
CA PRO A 163 -4.31 13.36 -4.29
C PRO A 163 -5.19 12.68 -5.35
N ALA A 164 -5.95 13.49 -6.11
CA ALA A 164 -6.84 13.00 -7.16
C ALA A 164 -6.07 12.24 -8.26
N PRO A 165 -6.60 11.14 -8.82
CA PRO A 165 -5.86 10.28 -9.76
C PRO A 165 -5.36 11.00 -11.03
N ASP A 166 -6.05 12.04 -11.46
CA ASP A 166 -5.78 12.86 -12.65
C ASP A 166 -4.88 14.07 -12.35
N SER A 167 -4.49 14.27 -11.10
CA SER A 167 -3.64 15.38 -10.70
C SER A 167 -2.15 15.12 -11.00
N THR A 168 -1.41 16.20 -11.32
CA THR A 168 0.05 16.15 -11.44
C THR A 168 0.70 15.65 -10.15
N GLU A 169 0.17 16.02 -8.99
CA GLU A 169 0.70 15.61 -7.69
C GLU A 169 0.62 14.09 -7.49
N TYR A 170 -0.51 13.47 -7.87
CA TYR A 170 -0.65 12.02 -7.88
C TYR A 170 0.37 11.36 -8.82
N ALA A 171 0.50 11.86 -10.05
CA ALA A 171 1.44 11.32 -11.02
C ALA A 171 2.89 11.35 -10.50
N VAL A 172 3.32 12.46 -9.88
CA VAL A 172 4.67 12.60 -9.31
C VAL A 172 4.86 11.65 -8.10
N ILE A 173 3.86 11.49 -7.24
CA ILE A 173 3.94 10.55 -6.10
C ILE A 173 4.01 9.10 -6.58
N MET A 174 3.30 8.74 -7.65
CA MET A 174 3.23 7.37 -8.15
C MET A 174 4.37 7.01 -9.12
N ALA A 175 5.07 7.99 -9.69
CA ALA A 175 6.16 7.78 -10.64
C ALA A 175 7.23 6.77 -10.16
N PRO A 176 7.71 6.79 -8.91
CA PRO A 176 8.72 5.82 -8.45
C PRO A 176 8.26 4.35 -8.52
N TYR A 177 6.96 4.08 -8.41
CA TYR A 177 6.43 2.72 -8.58
C TYR A 177 6.42 2.29 -10.04
N ALA A 178 6.04 3.20 -10.94
CA ALA A 178 6.09 2.96 -12.38
C ALA A 178 7.54 2.74 -12.86
N GLU A 179 8.47 3.57 -12.41
CA GLU A 179 9.91 3.44 -12.71
C GLU A 179 10.53 2.16 -12.16
N ALA A 180 10.06 1.68 -11.00
CA ALA A 180 10.53 0.43 -10.43
C ALA A 180 10.07 -0.80 -11.22
N ALA A 181 9.14 -0.64 -12.17
CA ALA A 181 8.56 -1.71 -12.99
C ALA A 181 8.17 -2.93 -12.13
N LEU A 182 7.39 -2.66 -11.07
CA LEU A 182 6.91 -3.74 -10.21
C LEU A 182 6.08 -4.71 -11.05
N PRO A 183 6.33 -6.02 -10.92
CA PRO A 183 5.60 -6.99 -11.72
C PRO A 183 4.14 -7.06 -11.25
N ASP A 184 3.21 -7.12 -12.20
CA ASP A 184 1.77 -7.29 -11.91
C ASP A 184 1.49 -8.65 -11.26
N VAL A 185 2.33 -9.65 -11.57
CA VAL A 185 2.28 -11.01 -11.01
C VAL A 185 3.59 -11.32 -10.30
N VAL A 186 3.50 -11.69 -9.03
CA VAL A 186 4.65 -11.98 -8.16
C VAL A 186 4.64 -13.46 -7.81
N GLU A 187 5.58 -14.22 -8.36
CA GLU A 187 5.82 -15.60 -7.94
C GLU A 187 6.28 -15.68 -6.48
N GLU A 188 5.93 -16.78 -5.80
CA GLU A 188 6.27 -16.98 -4.38
C GLU A 188 7.79 -16.87 -4.12
N VAL A 189 8.61 -17.45 -5.01
CA VAL A 189 10.08 -17.35 -4.95
C VAL A 189 10.60 -15.92 -5.16
N GLY A 190 9.81 -15.08 -5.83
CA GLY A 190 10.13 -13.69 -6.16
C GLY A 190 9.67 -12.67 -5.12
N MET A 191 8.85 -13.07 -4.14
CA MET A 191 8.22 -12.14 -3.19
C MET A 191 9.22 -11.23 -2.46
N LYS A 192 10.34 -11.78 -1.97
CA LYS A 192 11.35 -10.98 -1.27
C LYS A 192 11.95 -9.89 -2.17
N LYS A 193 12.18 -10.21 -3.45
CA LYS A 193 12.72 -9.24 -4.43
C LYS A 193 11.68 -8.17 -4.74
N ALA A 194 10.43 -8.56 -4.97
CA ALA A 194 9.32 -7.64 -5.21
C ALA A 194 9.10 -6.70 -4.01
N GLU A 195 9.17 -7.24 -2.79
CA GLU A 195 9.00 -6.46 -1.57
C GLU A 195 10.13 -5.43 -1.39
N MET A 196 11.38 -5.79 -1.65
CA MET A 196 12.50 -4.84 -1.64
C MET A 196 12.34 -3.73 -2.69
N ALA A 197 11.83 -4.07 -3.89
CA ALA A 197 11.56 -3.08 -4.93
C ALA A 197 10.45 -2.11 -4.51
N ALA A 198 9.33 -2.64 -3.99
CA ALA A 198 8.22 -1.85 -3.48
C ALA A 198 8.63 -0.92 -2.33
N ARG A 199 9.47 -1.40 -1.41
CA ARG A 199 10.04 -0.59 -0.32
C ARG A 199 10.86 0.59 -0.84
N ARG A 200 11.72 0.38 -1.84
CA ARG A 200 12.55 1.44 -2.43
C ARG A 200 11.69 2.48 -3.14
N ALA A 201 10.78 2.04 -4.01
CA ALA A 201 9.85 2.91 -4.71
C ALA A 201 9.02 3.73 -3.71
N GLY A 202 8.43 3.06 -2.73
CA GLY A 202 7.59 3.70 -1.75
C GLY A 202 8.32 4.66 -0.81
N SER A 203 9.59 4.39 -0.46
CA SER A 203 10.41 5.37 0.28
C SER A 203 10.58 6.68 -0.50
N LEU A 204 10.79 6.61 -1.82
CA LEU A 204 10.89 7.79 -2.69
C LEU A 204 9.53 8.50 -2.81
N SER A 205 8.47 7.76 -3.13
CA SER A 205 7.10 8.27 -3.24
C SER A 205 6.63 8.97 -1.97
N ARG A 206 6.92 8.40 -0.79
CA ARG A 206 6.60 9.02 0.49
C ARG A 206 7.37 10.32 0.70
N SER A 207 8.66 10.35 0.35
CA SER A 207 9.46 11.57 0.46
C SER A 207 8.83 12.71 -0.35
N ILE A 208 8.40 12.42 -1.58
CA ILE A 208 7.69 13.35 -2.46
C ILE A 208 6.38 13.81 -1.81
N ALA A 209 5.53 12.85 -1.42
CA ALA A 209 4.23 13.11 -0.83
C ALA A 209 4.28 14.03 0.39
N MET A 210 5.37 13.97 1.15
CA MET A 210 5.58 14.73 2.38
C MET A 210 6.29 16.07 2.14
N GLY A 211 6.45 16.51 0.88
CA GLY A 211 7.11 17.76 0.52
C GLY A 211 8.64 17.73 0.64
N GLY A 212 9.25 16.53 0.68
CA GLY A 212 10.70 16.39 0.63
C GLY A 212 11.23 16.66 -0.78
N THR A 213 12.30 17.43 -0.90
CA THR A 213 13.04 17.58 -2.16
C THR A 213 13.77 16.27 -2.46
N VAL A 214 13.29 15.53 -3.46
CA VAL A 214 14.05 14.39 -3.99
C VAL A 214 15.27 14.99 -4.69
N LYS A 215 16.45 14.91 -4.07
CA LYS A 215 17.70 15.11 -4.81
C LYS A 215 17.73 14.02 -5.87
N ALA A 216 17.49 14.39 -7.13
CA ALA A 216 17.68 13.52 -8.27
C ALA A 216 19.08 12.89 -8.14
N GLY A 217 19.11 11.58 -7.87
CA GLY A 217 20.35 10.85 -7.78
C GLY A 217 21.08 11.01 -9.11
N ALA A 218 22.21 11.70 -9.10
CA ALA A 218 23.08 11.82 -10.26
C ALA A 218 23.48 10.41 -10.70
N ARG A 219 22.79 9.88 -11.71
CA ARG A 219 23.29 8.75 -12.50
C ARG A 219 24.59 9.27 -13.15
N LYS A 220 25.73 8.84 -12.62
CA LYS A 220 27.01 8.99 -13.34
C LYS A 220 26.81 8.35 -14.72
N PRO A 221 27.14 9.05 -15.83
CA PRO A 221 27.11 8.42 -17.14
C PRO A 221 28.05 7.22 -17.11
N SER A 222 27.55 6.04 -17.46
CA SER A 222 28.41 4.87 -17.65
C SER A 222 29.43 5.23 -18.72
N LYS A 223 30.71 5.05 -18.41
CA LYS A 223 31.77 5.15 -19.41
C LYS A 223 31.41 4.22 -20.57
N ALA A 224 31.25 4.79 -21.76
CA ALA A 224 31.25 4.03 -23.00
C ALA A 224 32.62 3.33 -23.11
N ALA A 225 32.57 2.03 -23.41
CA ALA A 225 33.70 1.24 -23.86
C ALA A 225 33.96 1.51 -25.35
#